data_AF-A0A7J4SHC5-F1
#
_entry.id   AF-A0A7J4SHC5-F1
#
_cell.length_a   1.000
_cell.length_b   1.000
_cell.length_c   1.000
_cell.angle_alpha   90.00
_cell.angle_beta   90.00
_cell.angle_gamma   90.00
#
_symmetry.space_group_name_H-M   'P 1'
#
loop_
_entity.id
_entity.type
_entity.pdbx_description
1 polymer ?
#
loop_
_entity_poly.entity_id
_entity_poly.type
_entity_poly.pdbx_seq_one_letter_code
_entity_poly.pdbx_strand_id
1 'polypeptide(L)'
;MAVRRIRAILLTLVLFLAPLAGCFGTDQEEPQIEPDHWLPPVEERFDMIYQADDVFSRVSWNGSYGIGDSLSVFVPVPEIDASDGGAGVTGGAEVHLGLWLPIIEGCDWSSAELPVECQVPVIAEIGPYYD
;
A
#
# COMPACT_ATOMS: atom_id res chain seq x y z
N MET A 1 -38.99 -46.50 18.73
CA MET A 1 -37.68 -46.57 18.03
C MET A 1 -37.74 -46.05 16.59
N ALA A 2 -38.78 -46.38 15.81
CA ALA A 2 -38.94 -45.96 14.41
C ALA A 2 -38.93 -44.43 14.17
N VAL A 3 -39.59 -43.64 15.02
CA VAL A 3 -39.70 -42.17 14.87
C VAL A 3 -38.33 -41.46 14.99
N ARG A 4 -37.42 -41.96 15.84
CA ARG A 4 -36.06 -41.40 15.97
C ARG A 4 -35.19 -41.71 14.75
N ARG A 5 -35.38 -42.89 14.14
CA ARG A 5 -34.69 -43.29 12.91
C ARG A 5 -35.16 -42.46 11.72
N ILE A 6 -36.47 -42.22 11.60
CA ILE A 6 -37.04 -41.38 10.53
C ILE A 6 -36.53 -39.93 10.63
N ARG A 7 -36.46 -39.36 11.85
CA ARG A 7 -35.89 -38.02 12.06
C ARG A 7 -34.40 -37.94 11.72
N ALA A 8 -33.62 -38.96 12.07
CA ALA A 8 -32.20 -39.02 11.73
C ALA A 8 -32.01 -39.09 10.21
N ILE A 9 -32.80 -39.91 9.51
CA ILE A 9 -32.76 -40.05 8.05
C ILE A 9 -33.10 -38.71 7.36
N LEU A 10 -34.15 -38.02 7.83
CA LEU A 10 -34.54 -36.70 7.30
C LEU A 10 -33.44 -35.66 7.50
N LEU A 11 -32.80 -35.62 8.68
CA LEU A 11 -31.70 -34.68 8.94
C LEU A 11 -30.48 -34.96 8.07
N THR A 12 -30.11 -36.23 7.88
CA THR A 12 -29.04 -36.59 6.95
C THR A 12 -29.38 -36.22 5.51
N LEU A 13 -30.62 -36.41 5.08
CA LEU A 13 -31.05 -36.05 3.72
C LEU A 13 -30.93 -34.53 3.48
N VAL A 14 -31.35 -33.71 4.45
CA VAL A 14 -31.25 -32.25 4.38
C VAL A 14 -29.78 -31.80 4.32
N LEU A 15 -28.90 -32.41 5.11
CA LEU A 15 -27.46 -32.12 5.10
C LEU A 15 -26.80 -32.51 3.77
N PHE A 16 -27.22 -33.62 3.15
CA PHE A 16 -26.71 -34.05 1.85
C PHE A 16 -27.26 -33.24 0.67
N LEU A 17 -28.45 -32.64 0.80
CA LEU A 17 -29.06 -31.80 -0.25
C LEU A 17 -28.59 -30.34 -0.21
N ALA A 18 -28.03 -29.88 0.91
CA ALA A 18 -27.51 -28.51 1.07
C ALA A 18 -26.50 -28.07 -0.03
N PRO A 19 -25.51 -28.88 -0.45
CA PRO A 19 -24.58 -28.46 -1.51
C PRO A 19 -25.20 -28.45 -2.92
N LEU A 20 -26.36 -29.09 -3.14
CA LEU A 20 -27.03 -29.09 -4.43
C LEU A 20 -27.81 -27.78 -4.68
N ALA A 21 -28.18 -27.04 -3.63
CA ALA A 21 -28.92 -25.80 -3.75
C ALA A 21 -28.14 -24.67 -4.44
N GLY A 22 -26.80 -24.74 -4.45
CA GLY A 22 -25.93 -23.78 -5.13
C GLY A 22 -25.46 -24.19 -6.53
N CYS A 23 -25.74 -25.43 -6.97
CA CYS A 23 -25.18 -25.98 -8.21
C CYS A 23 -26.15 -25.98 -9.40
N PHE A 24 -27.46 -25.82 -9.15
CA PHE A 24 -28.50 -25.74 -10.20
C PHE A 24 -29.02 -24.30 -10.40
N GLY A 25 -28.17 -23.30 -10.12
CA GLY A 25 -28.42 -21.94 -10.56
C GLY A 25 -28.41 -21.92 -12.08
N THR A 26 -29.50 -21.44 -12.69
CA THR A 26 -29.49 -21.14 -14.12
C THR A 26 -28.43 -20.08 -14.36
N ASP A 27 -27.50 -20.30 -15.30
CA ASP A 27 -26.64 -19.25 -15.85
C ASP A 27 -27.54 -18.21 -16.49
N GLN A 28 -28.02 -17.26 -15.69
CA GLN A 28 -28.56 -16.03 -16.21
C GLN A 28 -27.34 -15.30 -16.74
N GLU A 29 -27.22 -15.20 -18.06
CA GLU A 29 -26.27 -14.28 -18.68
C GLU A 29 -26.47 -12.91 -18.02
N GLU A 30 -25.53 -12.52 -17.14
CA GLU A 30 -25.51 -11.19 -16.59
C GLU A 30 -25.51 -10.23 -17.79
N PRO A 31 -26.41 -9.23 -17.82
CA PRO A 31 -26.41 -8.26 -18.90
C PRO A 31 -25.00 -7.67 -18.98
N GLN A 32 -24.38 -7.71 -20.17
CA GLN A 32 -23.09 -7.08 -20.40
C GLN A 32 -23.25 -5.59 -20.10
N ILE A 33 -22.87 -5.20 -18.89
CA ILE A 33 -22.79 -3.81 -18.48
C ILE A 33 -21.60 -3.27 -19.25
N GLU A 34 -21.85 -2.38 -20.24
CA GLU A 34 -20.76 -1.61 -20.83
C GLU A 34 -19.98 -0.97 -19.69
N PRO A 35 -18.65 -1.16 -19.63
CA PRO A 35 -17.88 -0.67 -18.50
C PRO A 35 -17.99 0.86 -18.45
N ASP A 36 -18.44 1.37 -17.30
CA ASP A 36 -18.58 2.80 -16.99
C ASP A 36 -17.26 3.58 -17.12
N HIS A 37 -16.15 2.84 -17.24
CA HIS A 37 -14.80 3.37 -17.25
C HIS A 37 -13.92 2.64 -18.28
N TRP A 38 -13.02 3.39 -18.92
CA TRP A 38 -12.08 2.91 -19.94
C TRP A 38 -11.08 1.85 -19.44
N LEU A 39 -11.02 1.62 -18.13
CA LEU A 39 -10.13 0.67 -17.48
C LEU A 39 -10.94 -0.56 -17.04
N PRO A 40 -10.58 -1.79 -17.47
CA PRO A 40 -11.28 -3.02 -17.09
C PRO A 40 -11.32 -3.24 -15.58
N PRO A 41 -12.21 -4.09 -15.04
CA PRO A 41 -12.20 -4.51 -13.64
C PRO A 41 -10.84 -5.05 -13.18
N VAL A 42 -10.50 -4.92 -11.90
CA VAL A 42 -9.13 -5.18 -11.39
C VAL A 42 -8.70 -6.63 -11.61
N GLU A 43 -9.63 -7.55 -11.42
CA GLU A 43 -9.54 -8.99 -11.60
C GLU A 43 -9.26 -9.43 -13.04
N GLU A 44 -9.48 -8.56 -14.03
CA GLU A 44 -9.19 -8.84 -15.45
C GLU A 44 -7.84 -8.25 -15.89
N ARG A 45 -7.17 -7.48 -15.03
CA ARG A 45 -5.93 -6.75 -15.40
C ARG A 45 -4.66 -7.61 -15.34
N PHE A 46 -4.71 -8.78 -14.73
CA PHE A 46 -3.51 -9.60 -14.51
C PHE A 46 -2.93 -10.16 -15.82
N ASP A 47 -3.78 -10.43 -16.82
CA ASP A 47 -3.37 -10.91 -18.14
C ASP A 47 -3.13 -9.77 -19.15
N MET A 48 -3.30 -8.51 -18.75
CA MET A 48 -3.07 -7.37 -19.63
C MET A 48 -1.58 -7.12 -19.80
N ILE A 49 -1.13 -7.10 -21.06
CA ILE A 49 0.23 -6.70 -21.41
C ILE A 49 0.31 -5.17 -21.32
N TYR A 50 1.10 -4.68 -20.37
CA TYR A 50 1.38 -3.25 -20.24
C TYR A 50 2.13 -2.78 -21.50
N GLN A 51 1.54 -1.83 -22.24
CA GLN A 51 2.24 -1.21 -23.37
C GLN A 51 3.29 -0.24 -22.82
N ALA A 52 4.55 -0.61 -23.00
CA ALA A 52 5.73 0.16 -22.58
C ALA A 52 6.51 0.71 -23.81
N ASP A 53 5.84 0.88 -24.94
CA ASP A 53 6.43 1.27 -26.22
C ASP A 53 6.65 2.79 -26.37
N ASP A 54 6.10 3.59 -25.47
CA ASP A 54 6.30 5.03 -25.40
C ASP A 54 7.06 5.47 -24.13
N VAL A 55 7.50 6.71 -24.12
CA VAL A 55 8.14 7.37 -22.98
C VAL A 55 7.06 7.95 -22.08
N PHE A 56 6.56 7.13 -21.17
CA PHE A 56 5.50 7.51 -20.21
C PHE A 56 5.95 8.46 -19.09
N SER A 57 7.25 8.76 -18.99
CA SER A 57 7.78 9.75 -18.06
C SER A 57 8.85 10.63 -18.71
N ARG A 58 8.57 11.94 -18.77
CA ARG A 58 9.56 12.96 -19.12
C ARG A 58 9.65 13.92 -17.95
N VAL A 59 10.85 14.07 -17.41
CA VAL A 59 11.15 15.14 -16.46
C VAL A 59 11.38 16.43 -17.24
N SER A 60 10.81 17.55 -16.77
CA SER A 60 10.99 18.86 -17.41
C SER A 60 12.44 19.36 -17.30
N TRP A 61 13.20 18.81 -16.35
CA TRP A 61 14.59 19.17 -16.03
C TRP A 61 15.40 17.90 -15.82
N ASN A 62 16.66 17.88 -16.27
CA ASN A 62 17.55 16.77 -16.00
C ASN A 62 17.94 16.79 -14.50
N GLY A 63 17.50 15.78 -13.76
CA GLY A 63 17.76 15.61 -12.32
C GLY A 63 18.81 14.53 -12.01
N SER A 64 19.68 14.19 -12.95
CA SER A 64 20.70 13.15 -12.78
C SER A 64 21.87 13.65 -11.92
N TYR A 65 21.61 13.85 -10.63
CA TYR A 65 22.62 14.25 -9.65
C TYR A 65 23.26 13.03 -8.98
N GLY A 66 24.52 13.18 -8.58
CA GLY A 66 25.11 12.23 -7.63
C GLY A 66 24.40 12.33 -6.29
N ILE A 67 24.50 11.27 -5.47
CA ILE A 67 23.94 11.25 -4.12
C ILE A 67 25.10 11.34 -3.12
N GLY A 68 24.95 12.20 -2.12
CA GLY A 68 25.91 12.36 -1.03
C GLY A 68 25.84 11.23 0.00
N ASP A 69 26.66 11.36 1.04
CA ASP A 69 26.59 10.46 2.19
C ASP A 69 25.24 10.59 2.90
N SER A 70 24.80 9.49 3.52
CA SER A 70 23.55 9.46 4.30
C SER A 70 23.66 10.41 5.50
N LEU A 71 22.68 11.31 5.63
CA LEU A 71 22.52 12.16 6.80
C LEU A 71 21.51 11.52 7.76
N SER A 72 21.85 11.49 9.04
CA SER A 72 20.94 11.01 10.09
C SER A 72 20.39 12.19 10.86
N VAL A 73 19.07 12.31 10.91
CA VAL A 73 18.35 13.32 11.70
C VAL A 73 17.44 12.60 12.69
N PHE A 74 17.49 12.98 13.96
CA PHE A 74 16.60 12.47 15.00
C PHE A 74 15.61 13.56 15.37
N VAL A 75 14.33 13.29 15.18
CA VAL A 75 13.25 14.26 15.42
C VAL A 75 12.45 13.81 16.63
N PRO A 76 12.37 14.62 17.70
CA PRO A 76 11.59 14.28 18.88
C PRO A 76 10.11 14.29 18.55
N VAL A 77 9.37 13.34 19.12
CA VAL A 77 7.91 13.25 19.01
C VAL A 77 7.31 13.55 20.39
N PRO A 78 7.10 14.83 20.75
CA PRO A 78 6.66 15.22 22.09
C PRO A 78 5.19 14.87 22.37
N GLU A 79 4.36 14.67 21.34
CA GLU A 79 2.94 14.35 21.51
C GLU A 79 2.68 12.88 21.85
N ILE A 80 3.68 12.00 21.78
CA ILE A 80 3.49 10.58 22.12
C ILE A 80 3.22 10.44 23.62
N ASP A 81 2.21 9.64 23.98
CA ASP A 81 1.85 9.42 25.37
C ASP A 81 1.72 7.93 25.71
N ALA A 82 1.48 7.62 26.98
CA ALA A 82 1.41 6.24 27.45
C ALA A 82 0.28 5.41 26.78
N SER A 83 -0.74 6.06 26.19
CA SER A 83 -1.81 5.40 25.45
C SER A 83 -1.38 4.88 24.07
N ASP A 84 -0.32 5.46 23.49
CA ASP A 84 0.29 4.99 22.23
C ASP A 84 1.15 3.72 22.42
N GLY A 85 1.45 3.35 23.67
CA GLY A 85 2.28 2.20 24.00
C GLY A 85 3.75 2.41 23.62
N GLY A 86 4.57 1.36 23.73
CA GLY A 86 5.99 1.39 23.31
C GLY A 86 6.77 2.59 23.86
N ALA A 87 7.30 3.41 22.94
CA ALA A 87 8.06 4.61 23.26
C ALA A 87 7.26 5.68 24.04
N GLY A 88 5.92 5.66 23.96
CA GLY A 88 5.04 6.52 24.74
C GLY A 88 4.99 6.16 26.23
N VAL A 89 5.30 4.91 26.59
CA VAL A 89 5.39 4.47 28.00
C VAL A 89 6.77 4.76 28.58
N THR A 90 7.84 4.59 27.78
CA THR A 90 9.22 4.85 28.21
C THR A 90 9.59 6.33 28.15
N GLY A 91 8.87 7.11 27.35
CA GLY A 91 9.19 8.50 27.03
C GLY A 91 10.38 8.63 26.09
N GLY A 92 10.61 9.85 25.61
CA GLY A 92 11.78 10.17 24.77
C GLY A 92 11.71 9.58 23.36
N ALA A 93 10.52 9.45 22.78
CA ALA A 93 10.41 8.94 21.42
C ALA A 93 11.04 9.92 20.42
N GLU A 94 11.89 9.36 19.56
CA GLU A 94 12.46 10.04 18.43
C GLU A 94 12.21 9.21 17.17
N VAL A 95 11.97 9.90 16.07
CA VAL A 95 11.94 9.30 14.74
C VAL A 95 13.29 9.56 14.08
N HIS A 96 13.88 8.53 13.51
CA HIS A 96 15.06 8.70 12.67
C HIS A 96 14.64 8.95 11.24
N LEU A 97 15.27 9.96 10.65
CA LEU A 97 15.22 10.25 9.24
C LEU A 97 16.60 10.07 8.63
N GLY A 98 16.74 9.04 7.80
CA GLY A 98 17.86 8.89 6.88
C GLY A 98 17.62 9.72 5.63
N LEU A 99 18.47 10.71 5.35
CA LEU A 99 18.36 11.58 4.18
C LEU A 99 19.52 11.35 3.23
N TRP A 100 19.22 11.19 1.94
CA TRP A 100 20.20 11.13 0.86
C TRP A 100 19.98 12.32 -0.05
N LEU A 101 20.84 13.33 0.13
CA LEU A 101 20.73 14.58 -0.58
C LEU A 101 21.51 14.55 -1.90
N PRO A 102 20.97 15.14 -2.97
CA PRO A 102 21.69 15.23 -4.23
C PRO A 102 22.87 16.19 -4.11
N ILE A 103 23.95 15.86 -4.80
CA ILE A 103 25.14 16.70 -4.91
C ILE A 103 24.90 17.69 -6.05
N ILE A 104 24.55 18.93 -5.69
CA ILE A 104 24.29 20.02 -6.61
C ILE A 104 25.23 21.19 -6.26
N GLU A 105 25.99 21.67 -7.24
CA GLU A 105 26.93 22.78 -7.04
C GLU A 105 26.17 24.04 -6.60
N GLY A 106 26.63 24.66 -5.50
CA GLY A 106 26.02 25.87 -4.95
C GLY A 106 24.83 25.63 -4.01
N CYS A 107 24.36 24.38 -3.85
CA CYS A 107 23.30 24.06 -2.91
C CYS A 107 23.86 23.73 -1.52
N ASP A 108 23.59 24.62 -0.55
CA ASP A 108 23.86 24.37 0.86
C ASP A 108 22.58 23.86 1.55
N TRP A 109 22.51 22.55 1.74
CA TRP A 109 21.39 21.87 2.40
C TRP A 109 21.20 22.21 3.88
N SER A 110 22.17 22.89 4.50
CA SER A 110 22.07 23.36 5.89
C SER A 110 21.50 24.78 6.00
N SER A 111 21.31 25.46 4.86
CA SER A 111 20.71 26.80 4.81
C SER A 111 19.24 26.79 5.22
N ALA A 112 18.80 27.84 5.91
CA ALA A 112 17.39 28.06 6.23
C ALA A 112 16.52 28.31 4.99
N GLU A 113 17.13 28.82 3.92
CA GLU A 113 16.47 29.08 2.64
C GLU A 113 17.30 28.47 1.51
N LEU A 114 16.63 27.67 0.67
CA LEU A 114 17.23 27.01 -0.48
C LEU A 114 16.83 27.73 -1.78
N PRO A 115 17.79 28.01 -2.67
CA PRO A 115 17.50 28.46 -4.03
C PRO A 115 16.54 27.51 -4.75
N VAL A 116 15.75 28.01 -5.69
CA VAL A 116 14.71 27.23 -6.39
C VAL A 116 15.30 26.04 -7.13
N GLU A 117 16.51 26.19 -7.67
CA GLU A 117 17.29 25.16 -8.33
C GLU A 117 17.71 24.01 -7.41
N CYS A 118 17.77 24.24 -6.09
CA CYS A 118 18.08 23.23 -5.08
C CYS A 118 16.82 22.51 -4.57
N GLN A 119 15.62 22.98 -4.90
CA GLN A 119 14.35 22.40 -4.44
C GLN A 119 13.97 21.20 -5.31
N VAL A 120 14.82 20.18 -5.30
CA VAL A 120 14.61 18.91 -6.00
C VAL A 120 14.13 17.82 -5.03
N PRO A 121 13.46 16.76 -5.52
CA PRO A 121 13.11 15.63 -4.68
C PRO A 121 14.35 14.99 -4.05
N VAL A 122 14.22 14.58 -2.78
CA VAL A 122 15.27 13.86 -2.04
C VAL A 122 14.75 12.49 -1.62
N ILE A 123 15.66 11.55 -1.37
CA ILE A 123 15.30 10.25 -0.81
C ILE A 123 15.35 10.38 0.71
N ALA A 124 14.23 10.06 1.35
CA ALA A 124 14.12 9.99 2.80
C ALA A 124 13.65 8.60 3.20
N GLU A 125 14.33 8.00 4.17
CA GLU A 125 13.86 6.85 4.92
C GLU A 125 13.44 7.34 6.30
N ILE A 126 12.27 6.88 6.75
CA ILE A 126 11.68 7.27 8.02
C ILE A 126 11.33 6.00 8.75
N GLY A 127 12.00 5.75 9.86
CA GLY A 127 11.82 4.55 10.65
C GLY A 127 11.83 4.87 12.15
N PRO A 128 10.97 4.23 12.96
CA PRO A 128 11.21 4.16 14.39
C PRO A 128 12.45 3.28 14.63
N TYR A 129 13.42 3.76 15.41
CA TYR A 129 14.40 2.85 16.01
C TYR A 129 13.73 2.16 17.19
N TYR A 130 13.49 0.86 17.04
CA TYR A 130 13.23 0.00 18.17
C TYR A 130 14.60 -0.47 18.69
N ASP A 131 15.01 0.03 19.85
CA ASP A 131 16.12 -0.57 20.61
C ASP A 131 15.70 -1.94 21.19
#